data_AF-A0A7C5LCF9-F1
#
_entry.id   AF-A0A7C5LCF9-F1
#
_cell.length_a   1.000
_cell.length_b   1.000
_cell.length_c   1.000
_cell.angle_alpha   90.00
_cell.angle_beta   90.00
_cell.angle_gamma   90.00
#
_symmetry.space_group_name_H-M   'P 1'
#
loop_
_entity.id
_entity.type
_entity.pdbx_description
1 polymer ?
#
loop_
_entity_poly.entity_id
_entity_poly.type
_entity_poly.pdbx_seq_one_letter_code
_entity_poly.pdbx_strand_id
1 'polypeptide(L)'
;MPVKVYLPTPLRQYADGRDVVEVEGLTVGEVLNKLVQRFTGLQKHLFTEAGSVRSFVNVFLNDEDIRYLEGMQTKIKDGDVIYIIPSIAGGMSVAQPASITRKLGRTVKEHGRITVPIKLLKKARKKEVTLVIEDVKYVFEPDRYGRIYIPPTLRDKLTNMSAFEFSLVDGELLLKFRRF
;
A
#
# COMPACT_ATOMS: atom_id res chain seq x y z
N MET A 1 -19.25 -17.23 -12.85
CA MET A 1 -19.07 -15.76 -12.71
C MET A 1 -17.58 -15.50 -12.64
N PRO A 2 -16.98 -14.88 -13.67
CA PRO A 2 -15.55 -14.61 -13.72
C PRO A 2 -15.19 -13.42 -12.84
N VAL A 3 -14.13 -13.58 -12.06
CA VAL A 3 -13.57 -12.60 -11.14
C VAL A 3 -12.15 -12.27 -11.62
N LYS A 4 -11.77 -11.00 -11.57
CA LYS A 4 -10.42 -10.57 -11.96
C LYS A 4 -9.45 -10.81 -10.81
N VAL A 5 -8.39 -11.56 -11.08
CA VAL A 5 -7.29 -11.78 -10.14
C VAL A 5 -6.06 -11.04 -10.62
N TYR A 6 -5.62 -10.06 -9.83
CA TYR A 6 -4.41 -9.28 -10.10
C TYR A 6 -3.18 -9.97 -9.53
N LEU A 7 -2.20 -10.19 -10.40
CA LEU A 7 -0.95 -10.85 -10.09
C LEU A 7 0.20 -9.84 -9.90
N PRO A 8 0.95 -9.96 -8.79
CA PRO A 8 2.11 -9.14 -8.54
C PRO A 8 3.22 -9.51 -9.52
N THR A 9 4.09 -8.56 -9.88
CA THR A 9 5.16 -8.74 -10.87
C THR A 9 5.97 -10.04 -10.70
N PRO A 10 6.38 -10.47 -9.48
CA PRO A 10 7.14 -11.71 -9.31
C PRO A 10 6.37 -12.98 -9.69
N LEU A 11 5.03 -12.96 -9.65
CA LEU A 11 4.20 -14.13 -9.96
C LEU A 11 3.82 -14.24 -11.44
N ARG A 12 3.92 -13.14 -12.20
CA ARG A 12 3.49 -13.11 -13.61
C ARG A 12 4.25 -14.12 -14.49
N GLN A 13 5.52 -14.38 -14.17
CA GLN A 13 6.32 -15.40 -14.87
C GLN A 13 5.72 -16.81 -14.78
N TYR A 14 4.90 -17.09 -13.77
CA TYR A 14 4.21 -18.37 -13.58
C TYR A 14 2.79 -18.37 -14.12
N ALA A 15 2.35 -17.27 -14.76
CA ALA A 15 1.03 -17.06 -15.32
C ALA A 15 1.10 -16.48 -16.75
N ASP A 16 2.04 -16.99 -17.56
CA ASP A 16 2.28 -16.57 -18.95
C ASP A 16 2.53 -15.05 -19.13
N GLY A 17 3.13 -14.40 -18.13
CA GLY A 17 3.39 -12.96 -18.14
C GLY A 17 2.17 -12.08 -17.85
N ARG A 18 1.00 -12.66 -17.58
CA ARG A 18 -0.25 -11.92 -17.34
C ARG A 18 -0.22 -11.22 -15.99
N ASP A 19 -0.68 -9.98 -15.98
CA ASP A 19 -0.91 -9.19 -14.77
C ASP A 19 -2.32 -9.34 -14.22
N VAL A 20 -3.28 -9.72 -15.07
CA VAL A 20 -4.67 -10.02 -14.69
C VAL A 20 -5.10 -11.35 -15.29
N VAL A 21 -5.76 -12.17 -14.47
CA VAL A 21 -6.37 -13.44 -14.90
C VAL A 21 -7.84 -13.44 -14.48
N GLU A 22 -8.74 -13.73 -15.42
CA GLU A 22 -10.14 -13.98 -15.12
C GLU A 22 -10.35 -15.45 -14.75
N VAL A 23 -10.96 -15.67 -13.59
CA VAL A 23 -11.20 -17.00 -13.02
C VAL A 23 -12.58 -17.05 -12.40
N GLU A 24 -13.32 -18.13 -12.63
CA GLU A 24 -14.65 -18.27 -12.05
C GLU A 24 -14.65 -18.95 -10.69
N GLY A 25 -15.39 -18.44 -9.73
CA GLY A 25 -15.60 -19.10 -8.44
C GLY A 25 -16.61 -18.37 -7.56
N LEU A 26 -17.14 -19.07 -6.56
CA LEU A 26 -18.10 -18.53 -5.59
C LEU A 26 -17.40 -18.04 -4.31
N THR A 27 -16.19 -18.52 -4.05
CA THR A 27 -15.35 -18.12 -2.93
C THR A 27 -13.93 -17.81 -3.38
N VAL A 28 -13.20 -17.05 -2.56
CA VAL A 28 -11.78 -16.77 -2.78
C VAL A 28 -10.98 -18.06 -2.92
N GLY A 29 -11.27 -19.07 -2.11
CA GLY A 29 -10.60 -20.35 -2.18
C GLY A 29 -10.83 -21.09 -3.49
N GLU A 30 -12.06 -21.11 -4.01
CA GLU A 30 -12.36 -21.70 -5.32
C GLU A 30 -11.60 -20.99 -6.44
N VAL A 31 -11.57 -19.66 -6.40
CA VAL A 31 -10.86 -18.86 -7.40
C VAL A 31 -9.35 -19.15 -7.37
N LEU A 32 -8.72 -19.14 -6.19
CA LEU A 32 -7.29 -19.43 -6.07
C LEU A 32 -6.95 -20.87 -6.49
N ASN A 33 -7.81 -21.84 -6.16
CA ASN A 33 -7.61 -23.23 -6.57
C ASN A 33 -7.68 -23.38 -8.09
N LYS A 34 -8.68 -22.77 -8.74
CA LYS A 34 -8.81 -22.79 -10.21
C LYS A 34 -7.70 -22.02 -10.91
N LEU A 35 -7.26 -20.91 -10.33
CA LEU A 35 -6.09 -20.17 -10.81
C LEU A 35 -4.85 -21.07 -10.85
N VAL A 36 -4.60 -21.85 -9.80
CA VAL A 36 -3.48 -22.79 -9.73
C VAL A 36 -3.68 -24.00 -10.64
N GLN A 37 -4.91 -24.49 -10.83
CA GLN A 37 -5.18 -25.56 -11.81
C GLN A 37 -4.84 -25.12 -13.23
N ARG A 38 -5.12 -23.85 -13.57
CA ARG A 38 -4.77 -23.25 -14.86
C ARG A 38 -3.27 -22.99 -14.98
N PHE A 39 -2.63 -22.57 -13.89
CA PHE A 39 -1.23 -22.18 -13.83
C PHE A 39 -0.52 -22.90 -12.69
N THR A 40 -0.17 -24.16 -12.91
CA THR A 40 0.40 -25.07 -11.89
C THR A 40 1.69 -24.53 -11.27
N GLY A 41 2.45 -23.72 -12.02
CA GLY A 41 3.63 -23.00 -11.52
C GLY A 41 3.34 -22.14 -10.28
N LEU A 42 2.12 -21.58 -10.15
CA LEU A 42 1.73 -20.75 -9.00
C LEU A 42 1.58 -21.54 -7.70
N GLN A 43 1.38 -22.87 -7.75
CA GLN A 43 1.05 -23.67 -6.56
C GLN A 43 2.09 -23.50 -5.45
N LYS A 44 3.38 -23.62 -5.81
CA LYS A 44 4.49 -23.53 -4.85
C LYS A 44 4.65 -22.12 -4.25
N HIS A 45 4.12 -21.09 -4.92
CA HIS A 45 4.23 -19.70 -4.48
C HIS A 45 3.04 -19.24 -3.66
N LEU A 46 1.83 -19.75 -3.94
CA LEU A 46 0.60 -19.36 -3.25
C LEU A 46 0.27 -20.26 -2.06
N PHE A 47 0.55 -21.56 -2.17
CA PHE A 47 0.14 -22.58 -1.20
C PHE A 47 1.32 -23.28 -0.53
N THR A 48 1.12 -23.68 0.72
CA THR A 48 1.97 -24.64 1.44
C THR A 48 1.71 -26.06 0.94
N GLU A 49 2.57 -27.01 1.31
CA GLU A 49 2.34 -28.43 1.00
C GLU A 49 1.07 -28.99 1.68
N ALA A 50 0.63 -28.37 2.78
CA ALA A 50 -0.62 -28.68 3.45
C ALA A 50 -1.87 -28.06 2.79
N GLY A 51 -1.73 -27.39 1.63
CA GLY A 51 -2.84 -26.80 0.89
C GLY A 51 -3.39 -25.48 1.46
N SER A 52 -2.70 -24.88 2.44
CA SER A 52 -3.07 -23.56 2.99
C SER A 52 -2.35 -22.44 2.27
N VAL A 53 -2.96 -21.25 2.19
CA VAL A 53 -2.27 -20.06 1.63
C VAL A 53 -1.04 -19.74 2.48
N ARG A 54 0.09 -19.47 1.82
CA ARG A 54 1.35 -19.18 2.52
C ARG A 54 1.23 -17.89 3.33
N SER A 55 1.87 -17.85 4.51
CA SER A 55 1.85 -16.69 5.41
C SER A 55 2.38 -15.41 4.77
N PHE A 56 3.32 -15.55 3.81
CA PHE A 56 3.86 -14.43 3.05
C PHE A 56 3.01 -14.02 1.84
N VAL A 57 1.81 -14.58 1.66
CA VAL A 57 0.87 -14.18 0.61
C VAL A 57 -0.33 -13.54 1.29
N ASN A 58 -0.54 -12.27 1.02
CA ASN A 58 -1.76 -11.56 1.41
C ASN A 58 -2.71 -11.57 0.23
N VAL A 59 -3.97 -11.86 0.51
CA VAL A 59 -5.03 -11.91 -0.50
C VAL A 59 -6.09 -10.93 -0.05
N PHE A 60 -6.48 -10.05 -0.97
CA PHE A 60 -7.51 -9.05 -0.73
C PHE A 60 -8.68 -9.32 -1.66
N LEU A 61 -9.89 -9.18 -1.13
CA LEU A 61 -11.10 -9.01 -1.93
C LEU A 61 -11.42 -7.52 -1.94
N ASN A 62 -11.29 -6.89 -3.11
CA ASN A 62 -11.29 -5.44 -3.29
C ASN A 62 -10.22 -4.79 -2.38
N ASP A 63 -10.63 -4.03 -1.37
CA ASP A 63 -9.73 -3.30 -0.47
C ASP A 63 -9.53 -4.00 0.90
N GLU A 64 -10.15 -5.16 1.13
CA GLU A 64 -10.14 -5.85 2.43
C GLU A 64 -9.33 -7.15 2.39
N ASP A 65 -8.41 -7.34 3.35
CA ASP A 65 -7.64 -8.58 3.50
C ASP A 65 -8.58 -9.70 3.98
N ILE A 66 -8.56 -10.84 3.28
CA ILE A 66 -9.45 -11.97 3.58
C ILE A 66 -9.26 -12.53 5.01
N ARG A 67 -8.13 -12.24 5.65
CA ARG A 67 -7.86 -12.60 7.06
C ARG A 67 -8.79 -11.88 8.06
N TYR A 68 -9.34 -10.74 7.68
CA TYR A 68 -10.35 -10.01 8.46
C TYR A 68 -11.78 -10.34 8.01
N LEU A 69 -11.93 -11.17 6.96
CA LEU A 69 -13.20 -11.70 6.46
C LEU A 69 -13.32 -13.19 6.86
N GLU A 70 -13.86 -14.03 5.98
CA GLU A 70 -14.03 -15.48 6.17
C GLU A 70 -12.85 -16.29 5.59
N GLY A 71 -11.70 -15.65 5.36
CA GLY A 71 -10.52 -16.28 4.77
C GLY A 71 -10.82 -16.85 3.38
N MET A 72 -10.44 -18.10 3.16
CA MET A 72 -10.69 -18.82 1.89
C MET A 72 -12.19 -19.01 1.60
N GLN A 73 -13.04 -18.95 2.61
CA GLN A 73 -14.50 -19.08 2.45
C GLN A 73 -15.19 -17.75 2.17
N THR A 74 -14.43 -16.65 2.08
CA THR A 74 -14.97 -15.35 1.71
C THR A 74 -15.70 -15.45 0.38
N LYS A 75 -17.02 -15.20 0.41
CA LYS A 75 -17.89 -15.24 -0.76
C LYS A 75 -17.58 -14.10 -1.70
N ILE A 76 -17.65 -14.40 -3.00
CA ILE A 76 -17.41 -13.41 -4.05
C ILE A 76 -18.74 -13.02 -4.70
N LYS A 77 -18.88 -11.74 -5.02
CA LYS A 77 -19.99 -11.16 -5.75
C LYS A 77 -19.57 -10.73 -7.14
N ASP A 78 -20.55 -10.47 -7.99
CA ASP A 78 -20.28 -9.91 -9.32
C ASP A 78 -19.59 -8.55 -9.22
N GLY A 79 -18.58 -8.34 -10.07
CA GLY A 79 -17.77 -7.13 -10.07
C GLY A 79 -16.63 -7.07 -9.04
N ASP A 80 -16.54 -8.04 -8.13
CA ASP A 80 -15.44 -8.11 -7.17
C ASP A 80 -14.09 -8.39 -7.87
N VAL A 81 -13.03 -7.97 -7.21
CA VAL A 81 -11.66 -8.14 -7.68
C VAL A 81 -10.81 -8.76 -6.58
N ILE A 82 -9.93 -9.68 -6.94
CA ILE A 82 -8.96 -10.28 -6.02
C ILE A 82 -7.57 -9.73 -6.30
N TYR A 83 -6.88 -9.27 -5.26
CA TYR A 83 -5.48 -8.86 -5.34
C TYR A 83 -4.59 -9.82 -4.57
N ILE A 84 -3.55 -10.34 -5.22
CA ILE A 84 -2.50 -11.12 -4.57
C ILE A 84 -1.30 -10.21 -4.32
N ILE A 85 -0.93 -10.03 -3.05
CA ILE A 85 0.18 -9.17 -2.66
C ILE A 85 1.20 -10.00 -1.87
N PRO A 86 2.47 -10.05 -2.32
CA PRO A 86 3.50 -10.75 -1.58
C PRO A 86 3.87 -9.92 -0.34
N SER A 87 3.81 -10.54 0.84
CA SER A 87 4.41 -10.04 2.08
C SER A 87 5.93 -10.22 1.99
N ILE A 88 6.58 -9.24 1.39
CA ILE A 88 8.04 -9.20 1.39
C ILE A 88 8.48 -8.65 2.76
N ALA A 89 8.86 -9.55 3.66
CA ALA A 89 9.63 -9.19 4.86
C ALA A 89 11.04 -8.76 4.40
N GLY A 90 11.19 -7.48 4.04
CA GLY A 90 12.44 -6.95 3.52
C GLY A 90 12.18 -5.82 2.54
N GLY A 91 12.12 -4.58 3.04
CA GLY A 91 11.64 -3.46 2.25
C GLY A 91 12.51 -3.12 1.05
N MET A 92 12.01 -3.30 -0.18
CA MET A 92 12.31 -2.43 -1.31
C MET A 92 11.28 -2.60 -2.43
N SER A 93 10.43 -1.55 -2.56
CA SER A 93 9.76 -1.07 -3.77
C SER A 93 8.94 -2.07 -4.60
N VAL A 94 7.62 -2.06 -4.40
CA VAL A 94 6.66 -2.24 -5.51
C VAL A 94 5.79 -0.99 -5.55
N ALA A 95 5.62 -0.47 -6.76
CA ALA A 95 4.95 0.79 -7.05
C ALA A 95 3.50 0.79 -6.51
N GLN A 96 3.28 1.51 -5.42
CA GLN A 96 2.02 2.21 -5.17
C GLN A 96 2.23 3.67 -5.59
N PRO A 97 1.17 4.40 -6.01
CA PRO A 97 1.28 5.85 -6.20
C PRO A 97 1.92 6.40 -4.94
N ALA A 98 2.93 7.24 -5.12
CA ALA A 98 4.03 7.45 -4.19
C ALA A 98 3.62 8.08 -2.86
N SER A 99 2.78 7.40 -2.08
CA SER A 99 2.22 7.89 -0.86
C SER A 99 2.46 6.98 0.34
N ILE A 100 2.90 7.59 1.43
CA ILE A 100 3.30 6.90 2.66
C ILE A 100 2.50 7.54 3.79
N THR A 101 1.48 6.82 4.25
CA THR A 101 0.64 7.23 5.39
C THR A 101 1.28 6.79 6.71
N ARG A 102 1.37 7.71 7.66
CA ARG A 102 1.85 7.47 9.03
C ARG A 102 0.86 8.05 10.04
N LYS A 103 0.63 7.33 11.13
CA LYS A 103 -0.13 7.86 12.28
C LYS A 103 0.60 9.07 12.85
N LEU A 104 -0.16 10.08 13.27
CA LEU A 104 0.38 11.27 13.89
C LEU A 104 0.78 10.97 15.35
N GLY A 105 2.05 10.62 15.55
CA GLY A 105 2.60 10.32 16.88
C GLY A 105 2.86 11.56 17.74
N ARG A 106 3.05 11.36 19.06
CA ARG A 106 3.33 12.42 20.05
C ARG A 106 4.50 13.33 19.65
N THR A 107 5.55 12.78 19.03
CA THR A 107 6.72 13.55 18.59
C THR A 107 6.40 14.65 17.58
N VAL A 108 5.41 14.45 16.71
CA VAL A 108 5.02 15.48 15.73
C VAL A 108 4.19 16.56 16.41
N LYS A 109 3.29 16.17 17.33
CA LYS A 109 2.45 17.11 18.09
C LYS A 109 3.27 17.98 19.06
N GLU A 110 4.21 17.38 19.77
CA GLU A 110 5.02 18.07 20.79
C GLU A 110 6.21 18.83 20.18
N HIS A 111 6.95 18.21 19.25
CA HIS A 111 8.22 18.75 18.76
C HIS A 111 8.18 19.23 17.30
N GLY A 112 7.06 19.03 16.59
CA GLY A 112 6.90 19.42 15.18
C GLY A 112 7.86 18.71 14.22
N ARG A 113 8.57 17.68 14.69
CA ARG A 113 9.62 17.02 13.93
C ARG A 113 9.03 15.90 13.09
N ILE A 114 9.13 16.03 11.78
CA ILE A 114 8.69 15.00 10.83
C ILE A 114 9.90 14.53 10.03
N THR A 115 10.17 13.23 10.08
CA THR A 115 11.21 12.61 9.27
C THR A 115 10.64 12.18 7.92
N VAL A 116 11.09 12.85 6.87
CA VAL A 116 10.78 12.53 5.49
C VAL A 116 11.58 11.29 5.07
N PRO A 117 10.95 10.27 4.49
CA PRO A 117 11.66 9.10 4.00
C PRO A 117 12.71 9.48 2.94
N ILE A 118 13.97 9.08 3.15
CA ILE A 118 15.10 9.35 2.24
C ILE A 118 14.80 8.87 0.81
N LYS A 119 14.03 7.78 0.67
CA LYS A 119 13.61 7.25 -0.63
C LYS A 119 12.76 8.24 -1.43
N LEU A 120 11.93 9.06 -0.76
CA LEU A 120 11.13 10.09 -1.42
C LEU A 120 11.97 11.33 -1.72
N LEU A 121 12.85 11.73 -0.81
CA LEU A 121 13.79 12.84 -1.04
C LEU A 121 14.70 12.62 -2.25
N LYS A 122 15.15 11.37 -2.47
CA LYS A 122 15.95 11.01 -3.66
C LYS A 122 15.17 11.04 -4.97
N LYS A 123 13.84 10.93 -4.92
CA LYS A 123 12.96 10.95 -6.10
C LYS A 123 12.37 12.34 -6.39
N ALA A 124 12.41 13.24 -5.42
CA ALA A 124 11.94 14.60 -5.58
C ALA A 124 12.88 15.41 -6.48
N ARG A 125 12.32 16.24 -7.35
CA ARG A 125 13.08 17.17 -8.21
C ARG A 125 13.76 18.27 -7.39
N LYS A 126 13.13 18.67 -6.28
CA LYS A 126 13.62 19.67 -5.33
C LYS A 126 13.75 19.07 -3.94
N LYS A 127 14.71 19.56 -3.15
CA LYS A 127 14.86 19.20 -1.73
C LYS A 127 13.90 20.02 -0.86
N GLU A 128 12.62 19.95 -1.19
CA GLU A 128 11.57 20.73 -0.55
C GLU A 128 10.37 19.83 -0.28
N VAL A 129 9.68 20.08 0.83
CA VAL A 129 8.46 19.39 1.23
C VAL A 129 7.35 20.41 1.35
N THR A 130 6.33 20.29 0.52
CA THR A 130 5.16 21.16 0.55
C THR A 130 4.10 20.55 1.45
N LEU A 131 3.93 21.15 2.62
CA LEU A 131 2.84 20.89 3.54
C LEU A 131 1.59 21.61 3.07
N VAL A 132 0.48 20.89 2.87
CA VAL A 132 -0.82 21.48 2.54
C VAL A 132 -1.75 21.38 3.75
N ILE A 133 -2.17 22.53 4.28
CA ILE A 133 -3.14 22.65 5.38
C ILE A 133 -4.18 23.71 4.99
N GLU A 134 -5.46 23.36 5.00
CA GLU A 134 -6.57 24.31 4.72
C GLU A 134 -6.36 25.10 3.42
N ASP A 135 -5.95 24.39 2.36
CA ASP A 135 -5.60 24.96 1.04
C ASP A 135 -4.40 25.93 1.01
N VAL A 136 -3.75 26.15 2.15
CA VAL A 136 -2.49 26.90 2.24
C VAL A 136 -1.30 25.96 2.11
N LYS A 137 -0.39 26.31 1.20
CA LYS A 137 0.87 25.58 0.96
C LYS A 137 2.00 26.21 1.77
N TYR A 138 2.69 25.40 2.56
CA TYR A 138 3.88 25.76 3.30
C TYR A 138 5.05 24.90 2.81
N VAL A 139 6.15 25.52 2.39
CA VAL A 139 7.32 24.80 1.87
C VAL A 139 8.37 24.70 2.95
N PHE A 140 8.89 23.50 3.18
CA PHE A 140 9.93 23.21 4.15
C PHE A 140 11.14 22.58 3.47
N GLU A 141 12.32 23.08 3.81
CA GLU A 141 13.57 22.42 3.47
C GLU A 141 13.92 21.39 4.56
N PRO A 142 14.11 20.10 4.20
CA PRO A 142 14.56 19.10 5.14
C PRO A 142 16.05 19.28 5.46
N ASP A 143 16.42 19.00 6.71
CA ASP A 143 17.82 18.99 7.13
C ASP A 143 18.64 17.86 6.45
N ARG A 144 19.93 17.78 6.76
CA ARG A 144 20.84 16.74 6.26
C ARG A 144 20.41 15.29 6.58
N TYR A 145 19.48 15.11 7.52
CA TYR A 145 18.90 13.83 7.93
C TYR A 145 17.48 13.62 7.39
N GLY A 146 16.96 14.51 6.55
CA GLY A 146 15.62 14.43 6.01
C GLY A 146 14.53 14.87 6.99
N ARG A 147 14.84 15.66 8.02
CA ARG A 147 13.88 16.12 9.03
C ARG A 147 13.37 17.51 8.67
N ILE A 148 12.05 17.68 8.71
CA ILE A 148 11.40 18.99 8.66
C ILE A 148 10.89 19.36 10.05
N TYR A 149 10.89 20.65 10.34
CA TYR A 149 10.45 21.20 11.62
C TYR A 149 9.26 22.11 11.38
N ILE A 150 8.09 21.67 11.82
CA ILE A 150 6.85 22.45 11.75
C ILE A 150 6.88 23.49 12.89
N PRO A 151 6.74 24.79 12.60
CA PRO A 151 6.63 25.85 13.59
C PRO A 151 5.43 25.66 14.53
N PRO A 152 5.49 26.13 15.79
CA PRO A 152 4.38 26.02 16.74
C PRO A 152 3.03 26.51 16.19
N THR A 153 3.03 27.64 15.47
CA THR A 153 1.83 28.23 14.85
C THR A 153 1.09 27.30 13.89
N LEU A 154 1.82 26.40 13.23
CA LEU A 154 1.23 25.38 12.34
C LEU A 154 0.88 24.09 13.09
N ARG A 155 1.56 23.79 14.20
CA ARG A 155 1.23 22.62 15.04
C ARG A 155 -0.16 22.74 15.66
N ASP A 156 -0.57 23.93 16.06
CA ASP A 156 -1.91 24.17 16.62
C ASP A 156 -3.00 23.76 15.62
N LYS A 157 -2.79 24.01 14.32
CA LYS A 157 -3.69 23.58 13.24
C LYS A 157 -3.70 22.06 13.01
N LEU A 158 -2.68 21.35 13.48
CA LEU A 158 -2.53 19.89 13.37
C LEU A 158 -3.13 19.13 14.56
N THR A 159 -3.60 19.82 15.60
CA THR A 159 -4.12 19.20 16.84
C THR A 159 -5.25 18.22 16.55
N ASN A 160 -6.14 18.57 15.62
CA ASN A 160 -7.32 17.78 15.21
C ASN A 160 -7.01 16.73 14.12
N MET A 161 -5.75 16.60 13.69
CA MET A 161 -5.34 15.64 12.68
C MET A 161 -4.92 14.32 13.34
N SER A 162 -5.12 13.21 12.64
CA SER A 162 -4.87 11.86 13.15
C SER A 162 -3.78 11.11 12.38
N ALA A 163 -3.56 11.46 11.12
CA ALA A 163 -2.54 10.88 10.26
C ALA A 163 -1.96 11.93 9.31
N PHE A 164 -0.80 11.61 8.75
CA PHE A 164 -0.19 12.35 7.66
C PHE A 164 0.29 11.41 6.57
N GLU A 165 0.27 11.91 5.34
CA GLU A 165 0.60 11.18 4.13
C GLU A 165 1.64 12.00 3.37
N PHE A 166 2.81 11.42 3.11
CA PHE A 166 3.68 11.96 2.09
C PHE A 166 3.15 11.55 0.73
N SER A 167 3.24 12.38 -0.30
CA SER A 167 2.92 12.02 -1.69
C SER A 167 3.96 12.62 -2.63
N LEU A 168 4.40 11.90 -3.66
CA LEU A 168 5.20 12.47 -4.73
C LEU A 168 4.32 12.70 -5.97
N VAL A 169 4.11 13.96 -6.34
CA VAL A 169 3.28 14.37 -7.50
C VAL A 169 4.14 15.23 -8.41
N ASP A 170 4.33 14.82 -9.66
CA ASP A 170 5.17 15.51 -10.65
C ASP A 170 6.62 15.84 -10.19
N GLY A 171 7.12 15.06 -9.23
CA GLY A 171 8.44 15.26 -8.62
C GLY A 171 8.45 16.24 -7.45
N GLU A 172 7.30 16.77 -7.03
CA GLU A 172 7.12 17.56 -5.82
C GLU A 172 6.71 16.66 -4.66
N LEU A 173 7.36 16.83 -3.51
CA LEU A 173 7.06 16.07 -2.30
C LEU A 173 6.01 16.82 -1.49
N LEU A 174 4.79 16.29 -1.49
CA LEU A 174 3.67 16.80 -0.73
C LEU A 174 3.58 16.10 0.62
N LEU A 175 3.20 16.84 1.65
CA LEU A 175 2.83 16.34 2.96
C LEU A 175 1.39 16.80 3.24
N LYS A 176 0.47 15.84 3.35
CA LYS A 176 -0.95 16.10 3.64
C LYS A 176 -1.31 15.52 5.00
N PHE A 177 -2.13 16.23 5.75
CA PHE A 177 -2.70 15.73 7.00
C PHE A 177 -4.14 15.32 6.78
N ARG A 178 -4.57 14.24 7.45
CA ARG A 178 -5.95 13.77 7.43
C ARG A 178 -6.53 13.76 8.84
N ARG A 179 -7.81 14.09 8.93
CA ARG A 179 -8.68 13.78 10.08
C ARG A 179 -9.24 12.37 9.90
N PHE A 180 -9.65 11.74 11.00
CA PHE A 180 -10.52 10.56 10.93
C PHE A 180 -11.91 10.99 10.49
#